data_AF-A0A359BI95-F1
#
_entry.id   AF-A0A359BI95-F1
#
_cell.length_a   1.000
_cell.length_b   1.000
_cell.length_c   1.000
_cell.angle_alpha   90.00
_cell.angle_beta   90.00
_cell.angle_gamma   90.00
#
_symmetry.space_group_name_H-M   'P 1'
#
loop_
_entity.id
_entity.type
_entity.pdbx_description
1 polymer ?
#
loop_
_entity_poly.entity_id
_entity_poly.type
_entity_poly.pdbx_seq_one_letter_code
_entity_poly.pdbx_strand_id
1 'polypeptide(L)'
;MAEDKQTESSPRGYHDIGGDRAGNIPKVELPWMHWEKQTEAVRNLLGDGTRRIISLDEMRRGFENFGAEKYKTLSFYRRRLEAMIDILIEKEVISEMALKTAIERKRKIWERTPKEVGDP
;
A
#
# COMPACT_ATOMS: atom_id res chain seq x y z
N MET A 1 40.35 21.26 15.33
CA MET A 1 38.98 21.27 14.80
C MET A 1 39.09 20.80 13.36
N ALA A 2 38.76 19.53 13.09
CA ALA A 2 38.85 18.95 11.76
C ALA A 2 37.43 18.69 11.25
N GLU A 3 37.24 19.05 9.99
CA GLU A 3 35.98 19.19 9.28
C GLU A 3 35.20 17.88 9.14
N ASP A 4 33.89 18.03 9.27
CA ASP A 4 32.86 17.04 8.99
C ASP A 4 32.84 16.74 7.49
N LYS A 5 33.25 15.53 7.10
CA LYS A 5 33.09 15.00 5.74
C LYS A 5 32.21 13.76 5.80
N GLN A 6 30.90 13.96 5.87
CA GLN A 6 29.95 12.96 5.44
C GLN A 6 29.78 13.05 3.91
N THR A 7 30.59 12.28 3.20
CA THR A 7 30.33 11.98 1.79
C THR A 7 30.31 10.47 1.60
N GLU A 8 29.11 9.90 1.66
CA GLU A 8 28.76 8.71 0.89
C GLU A 8 27.24 8.66 0.75
N SER A 9 26.71 9.38 -0.25
CA SER A 9 25.35 9.16 -0.72
C SER A 9 25.33 7.87 -1.54
N SER A 10 25.38 6.73 -0.86
CA SER A 10 24.73 5.54 -1.42
C SER A 10 23.26 5.92 -1.69
N PRO A 11 22.65 5.58 -2.84
CA PRO A 11 21.27 5.93 -3.12
C PRO A 11 20.37 5.10 -2.21
N ARG A 12 20.30 5.47 -0.92
CA ARG A 12 19.43 4.84 0.06
C ARG A 12 18.02 4.91 -0.49
N GLY A 13 17.38 3.75 -0.62
CA GLY A 13 15.98 3.68 -0.98
C GLY A 13 15.16 4.48 0.01
N TYR A 14 14.08 5.13 -0.42
CA TYR A 14 13.23 5.94 0.46
C TYR A 14 12.65 5.20 1.67
N HIS A 15 12.70 3.86 1.68
CA HIS A 15 12.28 2.97 2.76
C HIS A 15 13.40 2.74 3.80
N ASP A 16 14.65 3.10 3.49
CA ASP A 16 15.83 2.97 4.34
C ASP A 16 16.08 4.28 5.12
N ILE A 17 15.19 4.53 6.08
CA ILE A 17 15.23 5.70 6.98
C ILE A 17 15.91 5.38 8.33
N GLY A 18 16.57 4.23 8.43
CA GLY A 18 17.22 3.77 9.65
C GLY A 18 18.36 4.71 10.04
N GLY A 19 18.31 5.24 11.26
CA GLY A 19 19.33 6.17 11.79
C GLY A 19 19.01 7.66 11.59
N ASP A 20 17.94 7.99 10.87
CA ASP A 20 17.51 9.37 10.68
C ASP A 20 16.76 9.92 11.91
N ARG A 21 16.92 11.22 12.18
CA ARG A 21 16.21 11.90 13.27
C ARG A 21 14.72 12.06 12.90
N ALA A 22 13.85 11.27 13.53
CA ALA A 22 12.41 11.29 13.27
C ALA A 22 11.62 12.44 13.93
N GLY A 23 12.26 13.21 14.84
CA GLY A 23 11.58 14.26 15.61
C GLY A 23 10.58 13.71 16.63
N ASN A 24 9.63 14.54 17.06
CA ASN A 24 8.58 14.13 18.00
C ASN A 24 7.47 13.37 17.25
N ILE A 25 7.22 12.11 17.63
CA ILE A 25 6.20 11.26 16.99
C ILE A 25 4.98 11.17 17.90
N PRO A 26 3.81 11.68 17.46
CA PRO A 26 2.57 11.50 18.20
C PRO A 26 2.15 10.03 18.16
N LYS A 27 1.93 9.42 19.33
CA LYS A 27 1.44 8.04 19.47
C LYS A 27 -0.07 8.07 19.58
N VAL A 28 -0.75 8.17 18.44
CA VAL A 28 -2.21 8.20 18.36
C VAL A 28 -2.69 6.87 17.78
N GLU A 29 -3.63 6.24 18.47
CA GLU A 29 -4.34 5.09 17.93
C GLU A 29 -5.46 5.58 17.01
N LEU A 30 -5.46 5.11 15.77
CA LEU A 30 -6.50 5.42 14.79
C LEU A 30 -7.41 4.21 14.62
N PRO A 31 -8.74 4.39 14.55
CA PRO A 31 -9.66 3.29 14.35
C PRO A 31 -9.42 2.67 12.97
N TRP A 32 -9.44 1.33 12.94
CA TRP A 32 -9.18 0.60 11.71
C TRP A 32 -10.42 0.64 10.80
N MET A 33 -10.30 1.31 9.65
CA MET A 33 -11.42 1.49 8.73
C MET A 33 -11.84 0.14 8.13
N HIS A 34 -13.12 0.03 7.75
CA HIS A 34 -13.66 -1.22 7.20
C HIS A 34 -12.88 -1.72 5.98
N TRP A 35 -12.53 -0.83 5.05
CA TRP A 35 -11.79 -1.18 3.85
C TRP A 35 -10.34 -1.62 4.14
N GLU A 36 -9.74 -1.11 5.23
CA GLU A 36 -8.39 -1.49 5.64
C GLU A 36 -8.37 -2.93 6.17
N LYS A 37 -9.39 -3.31 6.96
CA LYS A 37 -9.61 -4.69 7.39
C LYS A 37 -9.83 -5.63 6.20
N GLN A 38 -10.62 -5.21 5.23
CA GLN A 38 -10.84 -5.99 4.00
C GLN A 38 -9.55 -6.18 3.20
N THR A 39 -8.74 -5.12 3.06
CA THR A 39 -7.44 -5.17 2.40
C THR A 39 -6.54 -6.21 3.07
N GLU A 40 -6.50 -6.24 4.40
CA GLU A 40 -5.71 -7.21 5.16
C GLU A 40 -6.21 -8.65 5.01
N ALA A 41 -7.52 -8.85 5.07
CA ALA A 41 -8.13 -10.16 4.88
C ALA A 41 -7.81 -10.74 3.48
N VAL A 42 -7.89 -9.91 2.43
CA VAL A 42 -7.54 -10.30 1.06
C VAL A 42 -6.05 -10.64 0.96
N ARG A 43 -5.16 -9.81 1.55
CA ARG A 43 -3.72 -10.09 1.60
C ARG A 43 -3.40 -11.43 2.27
N ASN A 44 -4.11 -11.76 3.34
CA ASN A 44 -3.91 -13.01 4.06
C ASN A 44 -4.37 -14.21 3.24
N LEU A 45 -5.50 -14.09 2.55
CA LEU A 45 -6.01 -15.14 1.66
C LEU A 45 -5.07 -15.38 0.47
N LEU A 46 -4.60 -14.31 -0.17
CA LEU A 46 -3.69 -14.42 -1.33
C LEU A 46 -2.32 -15.00 -0.96
N GLY A 47 -1.85 -14.71 0.25
CA GLY A 47 -0.58 -15.24 0.78
C GLY A 47 -0.74 -16.47 1.67
N ASP A 48 -1.91 -17.11 1.70
CA ASP A 48 -2.11 -18.29 2.53
C ASP A 48 -1.25 -19.47 2.04
N GLY A 49 -1.01 -20.44 2.91
CA GLY A 49 -0.16 -21.59 2.62
C GLY A 49 -0.70 -22.53 1.54
N THR A 50 -1.96 -22.36 1.11
CA THR A 50 -2.64 -23.22 0.13
C THR A 50 -2.64 -22.62 -1.28
N ARG A 51 -2.94 -21.32 -1.41
CA ARG A 51 -3.05 -20.56 -2.66
C ARG A 51 -1.70 -20.03 -3.10
N ARG A 52 -0.91 -19.50 -2.16
CA ARG A 52 0.44 -18.96 -2.40
C ARG A 52 0.54 -18.03 -3.61
N ILE A 53 -0.49 -17.21 -3.83
CA ILE A 53 -0.59 -16.29 -4.98
C ILE A 53 0.36 -15.10 -4.78
N ILE A 54 0.54 -14.63 -3.54
CA ILE A 54 1.44 -13.52 -3.22
C ILE A 54 2.37 -13.92 -2.07
N SER A 55 3.67 -13.67 -2.23
CA SER A 55 4.67 -13.86 -1.16
C SER A 55 4.93 -12.58 -0.36
N LEU A 56 5.54 -12.72 0.82
CA LEU A 56 6.01 -11.59 1.62
C LEU A 56 7.09 -10.77 0.88
N ASP A 57 7.97 -11.46 0.15
CA ASP A 57 9.08 -10.82 -0.55
C ASP A 57 8.59 -10.02 -1.76
N GLU A 58 7.57 -10.52 -2.48
CA GLU A 58 6.92 -9.79 -3.56
C GLU A 58 6.23 -8.54 -3.05
N MET A 59 5.56 -8.62 -1.91
CA MET A 59 4.98 -7.45 -1.25
C MET A 59 6.06 -6.43 -0.90
N ARG A 60 7.19 -6.86 -0.32
CA ARG A 60 8.33 -5.98 0.01
C ARG A 60 8.86 -5.27 -1.24
N ARG A 61 9.10 -6.02 -2.32
CA ARG A 61 9.51 -5.47 -3.61
C ARG A 61 8.51 -4.42 -4.09
N GLY A 62 7.21 -4.67 -3.95
CA GLY A 62 6.18 -3.68 -4.24
C GLY A 62 6.40 -2.39 -3.47
N PHE A 63 6.52 -2.45 -2.12
CA PHE A 63 6.80 -1.30 -1.25
C PHE A 63 8.08 -0.54 -1.63
N GLU A 64 9.11 -1.24 -2.09
CA GLU A 64 10.41 -0.69 -2.48
C GLU A 64 10.42 -0.08 -3.88
N ASN A 65 9.49 -0.48 -4.76
CA ASN A 65 9.34 0.01 -6.13
C ASN A 65 8.23 1.06 -6.32
N PHE A 66 7.42 1.36 -5.29
CA PHE A 66 6.34 2.35 -5.33
C PHE A 66 6.75 3.75 -5.79
N GLY A 67 8.02 4.09 -5.62
CA GLY A 67 8.54 5.44 -5.81
C GLY A 67 8.34 6.29 -4.55
N ALA A 68 9.29 7.18 -4.30
CA ALA A 68 9.36 7.98 -3.08
C ALA A 68 8.08 8.81 -2.82
N GLU A 69 7.39 9.20 -3.88
CA GLU A 69 6.24 10.10 -3.77
C GLU A 69 4.96 9.39 -3.32
N LYS A 70 4.68 8.21 -3.87
CA LYS A 70 3.58 7.38 -3.37
C LYS A 70 3.87 6.88 -1.95
N TYR A 71 5.14 6.67 -1.59
CA TYR A 71 5.53 6.24 -0.26
C TYR A 71 5.17 7.26 0.83
N LYS A 72 5.34 8.55 0.54
CA LYS A 72 5.08 9.64 1.49
C LYS A 72 3.61 10.08 1.57
N THR A 73 2.87 9.93 0.47
CA THR A 73 1.51 10.48 0.34
C THR A 73 0.40 9.49 0.67
N LEU A 74 0.64 8.19 0.50
CA LEU A 74 -0.39 7.17 0.69
C LEU A 74 -0.34 6.57 2.10
N SER A 75 -1.53 6.32 2.68
CA SER A 75 -1.64 5.54 3.92
C SER A 75 -1.04 4.14 3.75
N PHE A 76 -0.64 3.53 4.86
CA PHE A 76 0.00 2.22 4.86
C PHE A 76 -0.83 1.14 4.15
N TYR A 77 -2.13 1.05 4.47
CA TYR A 77 -3.04 0.09 3.84
C TYR A 77 -3.29 0.41 2.37
N ARG A 78 -3.27 1.69 1.98
CA ARG A 78 -3.39 2.05 0.57
C ARG A 78 -2.17 1.59 -0.23
N ARG A 79 -0.95 1.76 0.28
CA ARG A 79 0.27 1.23 -0.36
C ARG A 79 0.22 -0.29 -0.49
N ARG A 80 -0.27 -0.98 0.54
CA ARG A 80 -0.46 -2.44 0.53
C ARG A 80 -1.44 -2.88 -0.57
N LEU A 81 -2.58 -2.19 -0.71
CA LEU A 81 -3.57 -2.50 -1.74
C LEU A 81 -3.00 -2.34 -3.15
N GLU A 82 -2.34 -1.22 -3.41
CA GLU A 82 -1.72 -0.94 -4.71
C GLU A 82 -0.65 -1.99 -5.03
N ALA A 83 0.18 -2.42 -4.05
CA ALA A 83 1.22 -3.42 -4.28
C ALA A 83 0.63 -4.77 -4.69
N MET A 84 -0.47 -5.16 -4.03
CA MET A 84 -1.18 -6.39 -4.37
C MET A 84 -1.75 -6.33 -5.78
N ILE A 85 -2.32 -5.20 -6.19
CA ILE A 85 -2.85 -5.02 -7.54
C ILE A 85 -1.74 -5.22 -8.57
N ASP A 86 -0.58 -4.58 -8.37
CA ASP A 86 0.55 -4.68 -9.28
C ASP A 86 1.04 -6.14 -9.40
N ILE A 87 1.18 -6.85 -8.27
CA ILE A 87 1.61 -8.26 -8.26
C ILE A 87 0.58 -9.16 -8.97
N LEU A 88 -0.72 -8.94 -8.74
CA LEU A 88 -1.76 -9.75 -9.38
C LEU A 88 -1.84 -9.52 -10.90
N ILE A 89 -1.54 -8.30 -11.35
CA ILE A 89 -1.44 -7.98 -12.78
C ILE A 89 -0.17 -8.58 -13.38
N GLU A 90 0.98 -8.45 -12.72
CA GLU A 90 2.26 -9.03 -13.16
C GLU A 90 2.16 -10.55 -13.31
N LYS A 91 1.41 -11.21 -12.43
CA LYS A 91 1.14 -12.65 -12.48
C LYS A 91 -0.04 -13.04 -13.37
N GLU A 92 -0.65 -12.09 -14.07
CA GLU A 92 -1.80 -12.29 -14.96
C GLU A 92 -3.03 -12.92 -14.27
N VAL A 93 -3.11 -12.86 -12.94
CA VAL A 93 -4.28 -13.33 -12.17
C VAL A 93 -5.48 -12.45 -12.45
N ILE A 94 -5.24 -11.16 -12.66
CA ILE A 94 -6.21 -10.18 -13.16
C ILE A 94 -5.57 -9.36 -14.26
N SER A 95 -6.37 -8.86 -15.21
CA SER A 95 -5.90 -7.88 -16.19
C SER A 95 -6.25 -6.45 -15.75
N GLU A 96 -5.47 -5.46 -16.20
CA GLU A 96 -5.80 -4.05 -16.00
C GLU A 96 -7.20 -3.70 -16.48
N MET A 97 -7.59 -4.24 -17.64
CA MET A 97 -8.90 -3.99 -18.23
C MET A 97 -10.02 -4.56 -17.36
N ALA A 98 -9.84 -5.76 -16.81
CA ALA A 98 -10.81 -6.36 -15.90
C ALA A 98 -10.95 -5.54 -14.61
N LEU A 99 -9.83 -5.06 -14.07
CA LEU A 99 -9.82 -4.19 -12.89
C LEU A 99 -10.54 -2.86 -13.15
N LYS A 100 -10.20 -2.16 -14.24
CA LYS A 100 -10.85 -0.90 -14.63
C LYS A 100 -12.37 -1.09 -14.81
N THR A 101 -12.77 -2.17 -15.48
CA THR A 101 -14.19 -2.52 -15.67
C THR A 101 -14.90 -2.78 -14.34
N ALA A 102 -14.27 -3.51 -13.41
CA ALA A 102 -14.83 -3.79 -12.10
C ALA A 102 -15.00 -2.51 -11.26
N ILE A 103 -14.02 -1.61 -11.29
CA ILE A 103 -14.09 -0.31 -10.61
C ILE A 103 -15.25 0.52 -11.16
N GLU A 104 -15.36 0.62 -12.49
CA GLU A 104 -16.42 1.40 -13.14
C GLU A 104 -17.82 0.85 -12.81
N ARG A 105 -17.97 -0.48 -12.81
CA ARG A 105 -19.20 -1.13 -12.37
C ARG A 105 -19.56 -0.76 -10.93
N LYS A 106 -18.59 -0.76 -10.02
CA LYS A 106 -18.81 -0.41 -8.61
C LYS A 106 -19.14 1.07 -8.43
N ARG A 107 -18.51 1.97 -9.19
CA ARG A 107 -18.85 3.42 -9.21
C ARG A 107 -20.30 3.65 -9.61
N LYS A 108 -20.77 3.03 -10.70
CA LYS A 108 -22.17 3.13 -11.13
C LYS A 108 -23.17 2.64 -10.09
N ILE A 109 -22.83 1.57 -9.36
CA ILE A 109 -23.66 1.08 -8.25
C ILE A 109 -23.69 2.13 -7.15
N TRP A 110 -22.53 2.66 -6.74
CA TRP A 110 -22.41 3.65 -5.68
C TRP A 110 -23.14 4.97 -5.99
N GLU A 111 -23.11 5.41 -7.24
CA GLU A 111 -23.83 6.60 -7.71
C GLU A 111 -25.35 6.41 -7.75
N ARG A 112 -25.80 5.15 -7.92
CA ARG A 112 -27.22 4.80 -8.02
C ARG A 112 -27.85 4.47 -6.66
N THR A 113 -27.05 4.05 -5.69
CA THR A 113 -27.50 3.92 -4.31
C THR A 113 -27.75 5.32 -3.74
N PRO A 114 -28.93 5.61 -3.16
CA PRO A 114 -29.14 6.86 -2.45
C PRO A 114 -28.04 7.03 -1.42
N LYS A 115 -27.44 8.22 -1.32
CA LYS A 115 -26.58 8.55 -0.19
C LYS A 115 -27.47 8.57 1.05
N GLU A 116 -27.63 7.44 1.72
CA GLU A 116 -28.15 7.45 3.08
C GLU A 116 -27.21 8.35 3.89
N VAL A 117 -27.79 9.43 4.41
CA VAL A 117 -27.12 10.33 5.33
C VAL A 117 -26.86 9.54 6.61
N GLY A 118 -25.58 9.31 6.92
CA GLY A 118 -25.15 8.93 8.26
C GLY A 118 -24.13 7.79 8.29
N ASP A 119 -22.92 8.11 8.71
CA ASP A 119 -22.37 7.48 9.91
C ASP A 119 -21.97 8.64 10.84
N PRO A 120 -22.22 8.54 12.15
CA PRO A 120 -22.13 9.65 13.12
C PRO A 120 -20.71 10.18 13.37
#